data_AF-A0A418M2C9-F1
#
_entry.id   AF-A0A418M2C9-F1
#
_cell.length_a   1.000
_cell.length_b   1.000
_cell.length_c   1.000
_cell.angle_alpha   90.00
_cell.angle_beta   90.00
_cell.angle_gamma   90.00
#
_symmetry.space_group_name_H-M   'P 1'
#
loop_
_entity.id
_entity.type
_entity.pdbx_description
1 polymer ?
#
loop_
_entity_poly.entity_id
_entity_poly.type
_entity_poly.pdbx_seq_one_letter_code
_entity_poly.pdbx_strand_id
1 'polypeptide(L)'
;METSTQLNNLLQRIAQQHTPDEINAVQTEIDQLWPALSEEQRGQIRKAVQANTDQALGQVREIIDDTRNYLVSQGKAFDLGEWITIASYERKYGVKKNTIMNWIERGIIPAECVIVIEELNNIKLIKNQPYRSSAEAGA
;
A
#
# COMPACT_ATOMS: atom_id res chain seq x y z
N MET A 1 -0.88 23.51 43.53
CA MET A 1 -0.07 22.28 43.37
C MET A 1 -0.86 21.19 42.64
N GLU A 2 -2.14 21.00 42.95
CA GLU A 2 -3.00 19.96 42.35
C GLU A 2 -3.15 20.06 40.82
N THR A 3 -3.34 21.27 40.28
CA THR A 3 -3.53 21.51 38.84
C THR A 3 -2.27 21.22 38.00
N SER A 4 -1.08 21.41 38.56
CA SER A 4 0.19 21.09 37.88
C SER A 4 0.42 19.59 37.80
N THR A 5 0.03 18.84 38.83
CA THR A 5 0.08 17.37 38.82
C THR A 5 -0.91 16.79 37.80
N GLN A 6 -2.13 17.32 37.75
CA GLN A 6 -3.14 16.94 36.77
C GLN A 6 -2.68 17.20 35.32
N LEU A 7 -2.08 18.38 35.06
CA LEU A 7 -1.53 18.71 33.76
C LEU A 7 -0.42 17.73 33.33
N ASN A 8 0.52 17.39 34.23
CA ASN A 8 1.60 16.47 33.89
C ASN A 8 1.08 15.07 33.53
N ASN A 9 0.09 14.57 34.28
CA ASN A 9 -0.56 13.29 33.97
C ASN A 9 -1.28 13.34 32.63
N LEU A 10 -1.96 14.45 32.32
CA LEU A 10 -2.63 14.65 31.05
C LEU A 10 -1.65 14.69 29.87
N LEU A 11 -0.51 15.38 30.00
CA LEU A 11 0.54 15.43 28.98
C LEU A 11 1.15 14.04 28.71
N GLN A 12 1.37 13.25 29.76
CA GLN A 12 1.83 11.88 29.62
C GLN A 12 0.81 11.00 28.89
N ARG A 13 -0.47 11.17 29.20
CA ARG A 13 -1.54 10.45 28.48
C ARG A 13 -1.59 10.89 27.04
N ILE A 14 -1.61 12.18 26.70
CA ILE A 14 -1.60 12.65 25.31
C ILE A 14 -0.45 12.05 24.48
N ALA A 15 0.70 11.75 25.09
CA ALA A 15 1.87 11.17 24.42
C ALA A 15 1.80 9.64 24.20
N GLN A 16 0.77 8.95 24.69
CA GLN A 16 0.60 7.51 24.55
C GLN A 16 -0.38 7.15 23.42
N GLN A 17 -0.35 5.89 22.97
CA GLN A 17 -1.37 5.35 22.06
C GLN A 17 -2.65 5.04 22.85
N HIS A 18 -3.81 5.36 22.26
CA HIS A 18 -5.11 5.25 22.92
C HIS A 18 -6.15 4.58 22.03
N THR A 19 -7.06 3.87 22.66
CA THR A 19 -8.34 3.45 22.09
C THR A 19 -9.27 4.64 21.90
N PRO A 20 -10.33 4.53 21.07
CA PRO A 20 -11.32 5.59 20.91
C PRO A 20 -11.95 6.05 22.23
N ASP A 21 -12.19 5.12 23.17
CA ASP A 21 -12.77 5.44 24.48
C ASP A 21 -11.78 6.23 25.36
N GLU A 22 -10.49 5.90 25.30
CA GLU A 22 -9.45 6.64 26.01
C GLU A 22 -9.23 8.03 25.41
N ILE A 23 -9.33 8.18 24.08
CA ILE A 23 -9.30 9.48 23.40
C ILE A 23 -10.47 10.36 23.87
N ASN A 24 -11.68 9.80 23.95
CA ASN A 24 -12.86 10.54 24.43
C ASN A 24 -12.70 10.97 25.89
N ALA A 25 -12.12 10.12 26.73
CA ALA A 25 -11.82 10.43 28.12
C ALA A 25 -10.78 11.56 28.25
N VAL A 26 -9.71 11.52 27.47
CA VAL A 26 -8.69 12.58 27.42
C VAL A 26 -9.29 13.90 26.92
N GLN A 27 -10.13 13.86 25.88
CA GLN A 27 -10.80 15.05 25.37
C GLN A 27 -11.72 15.68 26.42
N THR A 28 -12.52 14.86 27.11
CA THR A 28 -13.40 15.32 28.19
C THR A 28 -12.61 15.99 29.31
N GLU A 29 -11.44 15.44 29.67
CA GLU A 29 -10.58 16.00 30.71
C GLU A 29 -9.88 17.30 30.27
N ILE A 30 -9.47 17.39 29.00
CA ILE A 30 -8.98 18.65 28.40
C ILE A 30 -10.06 19.73 28.52
N ASP A 31 -11.30 19.44 28.12
CA ASP A 31 -12.40 20.40 28.11
C ASP A 31 -12.74 20.90 29.52
N GLN A 32 -12.68 20.01 30.52
CA GLN A 32 -12.90 20.35 31.93
C GLN A 32 -11.77 21.21 32.51
N LEU A 33 -10.52 20.92 32.14
CA LEU A 33 -9.35 21.65 32.67
C LEU A 33 -9.07 22.95 31.91
N TRP A 34 -9.45 23.05 30.63
CA TRP A 34 -9.17 24.18 29.73
C TRP A 34 -9.42 25.57 30.32
N PRO A 35 -10.57 25.85 30.98
CA PRO A 35 -10.84 27.18 31.54
C PRO A 35 -9.90 27.55 32.70
N ALA A 36 -9.34 26.56 33.40
CA ALA A 36 -8.47 26.76 34.57
C ALA A 36 -6.98 26.86 34.22
N LEU A 37 -6.60 26.61 32.96
CA LEU A 37 -5.20 26.61 32.52
C LEU A 37 -4.69 28.01 32.16
N SER A 38 -3.43 28.28 32.52
CA SER A 38 -2.70 29.44 32.02
C SER A 38 -2.34 29.30 30.54
N GLU A 39 -1.98 30.40 29.88
CA GLU A 39 -1.59 30.36 28.46
C GLU A 39 -0.33 29.50 28.23
N GLU A 40 0.59 29.49 29.19
CA GLU A 40 1.77 28.62 29.15
C GLU A 40 1.39 27.13 29.16
N GLN A 41 0.46 26.74 30.06
CA GLN A 41 -0.01 25.37 30.18
C GLN A 41 -0.80 24.92 28.95
N ARG A 42 -1.63 25.82 28.38
CA ARG A 42 -2.29 25.58 27.08
C ARG A 42 -1.27 25.39 25.96
N GLY A 43 -0.19 26.16 25.97
CA GLY A 43 0.94 25.99 25.06
C GLY A 43 1.61 24.61 25.16
N GLN A 44 1.77 24.08 26.37
CA GLN A 44 2.31 22.74 26.60
C GLN A 44 1.37 21.65 26.05
N ILE A 45 0.06 21.78 26.25
CA ILE A 45 -0.94 20.84 25.68
C ILE A 45 -0.89 20.87 24.15
N ARG A 46 -0.89 22.06 23.52
CA ARG A 46 -0.81 22.18 22.05
C ARG A 46 0.45 21.49 21.50
N LYS A 47 1.60 21.69 22.13
CA LYS A 47 2.86 21.03 21.73
C LYS A 47 2.79 19.51 21.88
N ALA A 48 2.21 19.01 22.97
CA ALA A 48 2.06 17.57 23.19
C ALA A 48 1.12 16.93 22.17
N VAL A 49 -0.02 17.57 21.88
CA VAL A 49 -0.96 17.10 20.84
C VAL A 49 -0.29 17.09 19.47
N GLN A 50 0.45 18.14 19.13
CA GLN A 50 1.18 18.23 17.85
C GLN A 50 2.23 17.12 17.73
N ALA A 51 3.04 16.92 18.77
CA ALA A 51 4.06 15.86 18.79
C ALA A 51 3.45 14.47 18.65
N ASN A 52 2.34 14.19 19.35
CA ASN A 52 1.63 12.91 19.24
C ASN A 52 1.04 12.71 17.83
N THR A 53 0.48 13.76 17.24
CA THR A 53 -0.05 13.73 15.88
C THR A 53 1.05 13.45 14.87
N ASP A 54 2.20 14.12 14.98
CA ASP A 54 3.36 13.91 14.11
C ASP A 54 3.90 12.48 14.23
N GLN A 55 3.94 11.93 15.45
CA GLN A 55 4.32 10.53 15.68
C GLN A 55 3.33 9.55 15.04
N ALA A 56 2.03 9.74 15.24
CA ALA A 56 1.00 8.90 14.65
C ALA A 56 1.05 8.94 13.11
N LEU A 57 1.25 10.12 12.52
CA LEU A 57 1.44 10.27 11.07
C LEU A 57 2.71 9.58 10.57
N GLY A 58 3.79 9.58 11.36
CA GLY A 58 4.99 8.80 11.07
C GLY A 58 4.71 7.29 11.00
N GLN A 59 4.02 6.75 12.00
CA GLN A 59 3.64 5.33 12.05
C GLN A 59 2.71 4.95 10.89
N VAL A 60 1.75 5.81 10.55
CA VAL A 60 0.87 5.58 9.39
C VAL A 60 1.68 5.55 8.09
N ARG A 61 2.68 6.42 7.91
CA ARG A 61 3.55 6.40 6.73
C ARG A 61 4.36 5.10 6.64
N GLU A 62 4.95 4.65 7.74
CA GLU A 62 5.67 3.37 7.80
C GLU A 62 4.75 2.21 7.43
N ILE A 63 3.55 2.15 8.00
CA ILE A 63 2.55 1.11 7.66
C ILE A 63 2.15 1.17 6.18
N ILE A 64 1.97 2.36 5.60
CA ILE A 64 1.66 2.52 4.18
C ILE A 64 2.80 2.02 3.31
N ASP A 65 4.04 2.35 3.66
CA ASP A 65 5.22 1.92 2.90
C ASP A 65 5.45 0.41 3.03
N ASP A 66 5.29 -0.16 4.22
CA ASP A 66 5.34 -1.60 4.45
C ASP A 66 4.22 -2.32 3.70
N THR A 67 2.99 -1.78 3.73
CA THR A 67 1.86 -2.34 2.98
C THR A 67 2.11 -2.24 1.49
N ARG A 68 2.66 -1.13 0.98
CA ARG A 68 3.05 -0.98 -0.42
C ARG A 68 4.12 -2.01 -0.79
N ASN A 69 5.16 -2.17 0.01
CA ASN A 69 6.23 -3.14 -0.22
C ASN A 69 5.71 -4.58 -0.15
N TYR A 70 4.78 -4.87 0.76
CA TYR A 70 4.08 -6.15 0.86
C TYR A 70 3.22 -6.41 -0.38
N LEU A 71 2.41 -5.45 -0.82
CA LEU A 71 1.60 -5.56 -2.04
C LEU A 71 2.48 -5.66 -3.31
N VAL A 72 3.64 -5.00 -3.36
CA VAL A 72 4.60 -5.14 -4.47
C VAL A 72 5.26 -6.52 -4.44
N SER A 73 5.61 -7.03 -3.25
CA SER A 73 6.26 -8.34 -3.10
C SER A 73 5.30 -9.54 -3.18
N GLN A 74 4.00 -9.35 -2.97
CA GLN A 74 2.98 -10.42 -2.94
C GLN A 74 1.82 -10.24 -3.92
N GLY A 75 1.68 -9.10 -4.61
CA GLY A 75 0.35 -8.61 -5.02
C GLY A 75 0.14 -8.26 -6.49
N LYS A 76 0.69 -9.04 -7.42
CA LYS A 76 -0.16 -9.60 -8.47
C LYS A 76 0.05 -11.11 -8.47
N ALA A 77 -0.77 -11.82 -7.70
CA ALA A 77 -0.92 -13.25 -7.86
C ALA A 77 -1.60 -13.48 -9.21
N PHE A 78 -0.80 -13.57 -10.26
CA PHE A 78 -1.27 -14.05 -11.55
C PHE A 78 -1.52 -15.55 -11.39
N ASP A 79 -2.77 -15.97 -11.54
CA ASP A 79 -3.06 -17.39 -11.69
C ASP A 79 -2.24 -17.90 -12.87
N LEU A 80 -1.22 -18.74 -12.60
CA LEU A 80 -0.36 -19.31 -13.63
C LEU A 80 -1.12 -20.31 -14.52
N GLY A 81 -2.34 -20.67 -14.16
CA GLY A 81 -3.32 -21.30 -15.03
C GLY A 81 -3.85 -20.36 -16.12
N GLU A 82 -4.09 -19.09 -15.79
CA GLU A 82 -4.59 -18.07 -16.73
C GLU A 82 -3.46 -17.28 -17.42
N TRP A 83 -2.35 -17.00 -16.74
CA TRP A 83 -1.28 -16.12 -17.23
C TRP A 83 0.07 -16.82 -17.13
N ILE A 84 0.77 -16.98 -18.25
CA ILE A 84 2.05 -17.67 -18.30
C ILE A 84 3.17 -16.79 -18.84
N THR A 85 4.40 -17.03 -18.37
CA THR A 85 5.58 -16.37 -18.92
C THR A 85 5.81 -16.81 -20.36
N ILE A 86 6.45 -15.96 -21.17
CA ILE A 86 6.81 -16.31 -22.56
C ILE A 86 7.61 -17.63 -22.63
N ALA A 87 8.52 -17.85 -21.70
CA ALA A 87 9.30 -19.09 -21.64
C ALA A 87 8.44 -20.34 -21.34
N SER A 88 7.39 -20.19 -20.53
CA SER A 88 6.44 -21.28 -20.24
C SER A 88 5.51 -21.51 -21.43
N TYR A 89 5.09 -20.45 -22.12
CA TYR A 89 4.32 -20.55 -23.36
C TYR A 89 5.11 -21.27 -24.45
N GLU A 90 6.39 -20.95 -24.62
CA GLU A 90 7.30 -21.63 -25.54
C GLU A 90 7.39 -23.13 -25.25
N ARG A 91 7.54 -23.52 -23.98
CA ARG A 91 7.56 -24.93 -23.57
C ARG A 91 6.21 -25.64 -23.78
N LYS A 92 5.09 -24.95 -23.54
CA LYS A 92 3.74 -25.53 -23.61
C LYS A 92 3.21 -25.67 -25.05
N TYR A 93 3.45 -24.67 -25.89
CA TYR A 93 2.90 -24.59 -27.25
C TYR A 93 3.95 -24.73 -28.35
N GLY A 94 5.24 -24.90 -28.02
CA GLY A 94 6.33 -25.09 -28.99
C GLY A 94 6.66 -23.85 -29.83
N VAL A 95 6.18 -22.66 -29.44
CA VAL A 95 6.38 -21.41 -30.18
C VAL A 95 7.62 -20.70 -29.66
N LYS A 96 8.57 -20.38 -30.55
CA LYS A 96 9.81 -19.69 -30.16
C LYS A 96 9.55 -18.33 -29.51
N LYS A 97 10.33 -17.97 -28.49
CA LYS A 97 10.26 -16.66 -27.81
C LYS A 97 10.20 -15.46 -28.78
N ASN A 98 11.05 -15.44 -29.80
CA ASN A 98 11.10 -14.33 -30.77
C ASN A 98 9.79 -14.22 -31.58
N THR A 99 9.16 -15.34 -31.91
CA THR A 99 7.86 -15.36 -32.61
C THR A 99 6.76 -14.78 -31.73
N ILE A 100 6.74 -15.13 -30.43
CA ILE A 100 5.78 -14.61 -29.46
C ILE A 100 5.94 -13.09 -29.31
N MET A 101 7.17 -12.59 -29.21
CA MET A 101 7.45 -11.14 -29.15
C MET A 101 6.93 -10.42 -30.40
N ASN A 102 7.18 -10.98 -31.60
CA ASN A 102 6.67 -10.43 -32.85
C ASN A 102 5.12 -10.47 -32.90
N TRP A 103 4.47 -11.46 -32.30
CA TRP A 103 3.01 -11.53 -32.24
C TRP A 103 2.41 -10.44 -31.35
N ILE A 104 3.08 -10.11 -30.24
CA ILE A 104 2.70 -8.98 -29.38
C ILE A 104 2.83 -7.67 -30.15
N GLU A 105 3.96 -7.46 -30.84
CA GLU A 105 4.21 -6.24 -31.61
C GLU A 105 3.25 -6.07 -32.80
N ARG A 106 2.85 -7.16 -33.44
CA ARG A 106 1.90 -7.17 -34.57
C ARG A 106 0.43 -7.21 -34.15
N GLY A 107 0.14 -7.28 -32.84
CA GLY A 107 -1.23 -7.39 -32.32
C GLY A 107 -1.93 -8.73 -32.60
N ILE A 108 -1.20 -9.78 -32.98
CA ILE A 108 -1.74 -11.15 -33.08
C ILE A 108 -2.09 -11.66 -31.67
N ILE A 109 -1.26 -11.31 -30.68
CA ILE A 109 -1.66 -11.37 -29.28
C ILE A 109 -2.23 -9.99 -28.95
N PRO A 110 -3.54 -9.88 -28.64
CA PRO A 110 -4.15 -8.61 -28.28
C PRO A 110 -3.49 -7.99 -27.05
N ALA A 111 -3.47 -6.66 -26.94
CA ALA A 111 -2.82 -5.96 -25.84
C ALA A 111 -3.43 -6.33 -24.48
N GLU A 112 -4.73 -6.60 -24.42
CA GLU A 112 -5.45 -7.08 -23.23
C GLU A 112 -5.02 -8.48 -22.78
N CYS A 113 -4.33 -9.23 -23.64
CA CYS A 113 -3.79 -10.56 -23.36
C CYS A 113 -2.30 -10.51 -22.98
N VAL A 114 -1.74 -9.32 -22.76
CA VAL A 114 -0.33 -9.12 -22.39
C VAL A 114 -0.26 -8.29 -21.12
N ILE A 115 0.55 -8.75 -20.17
CA ILE A 115 0.85 -8.01 -18.95
C ILE A 115 2.35 -7.82 -18.86
N VAL A 116 2.78 -6.58 -18.73
CA VAL A 116 4.17 -6.23 -18.46
C VAL A 116 4.30 -5.98 -16.96
N ILE A 117 5.27 -6.64 -16.33
CA ILE A 117 5.64 -6.43 -14.94
C ILE A 117 6.95 -5.65 -14.96
N GLU A 118 6.85 -4.33 -14.86
CA GLU A 118 7.99 -3.40 -14.94
C GLU A 118 8.98 -3.65 -13.78
N GLU A 119 8.44 -4.00 -12.62
CA GLU A 119 9.16 -4.27 -11.38
C GLU A 119 10.03 -5.53 -11.44
N LEU A 120 9.77 -6.43 -12.40
CA LEU A 120 10.53 -7.66 -12.62
C LEU A 120 11.31 -7.60 -13.94
N ASN A 121 12.07 -6.53 -14.19
CA ASN A 121 12.86 -6.36 -15.41
C ASN A 121 12.03 -6.47 -16.70
N ASN A 122 10.86 -5.84 -16.71
CA ASN A 122 9.91 -5.85 -17.83
C ASN A 122 9.52 -7.27 -18.29
N ILE A 123 9.41 -8.22 -17.36
CA ILE A 123 8.90 -9.55 -17.70
C ILE A 123 7.49 -9.43 -18.26
N LYS A 124 7.26 -10.10 -19.39
CA LYS A 124 5.96 -10.19 -20.05
C LYS A 124 5.28 -11.50 -19.69
N LEU A 125 4.06 -11.41 -19.18
CA LEU A 125 3.12 -12.51 -19.08
C LEU A 125 2.10 -12.41 -20.21
N ILE A 126 1.66 -13.56 -20.70
CA ILE A 126 0.62 -13.65 -21.72
C ILE A 126 -0.46 -14.62 -21.27
N LYS A 127 -1.70 -14.37 -21.67
CA LYS A 127 -2.83 -15.25 -21.33
C LYS A 127 -2.61 -16.64 -21.92
N ASN A 128 -2.86 -17.68 -21.12
CA ASN A 128 -2.60 -19.08 -21.41
C ASN A 128 -3.65 -19.67 -22.35
N GLN A 129 -3.59 -19.27 -23.61
CA GLN A 129 -4.46 -19.75 -24.67
C GLN A 129 -3.67 -19.85 -25.98
N PRO A 130 -4.06 -20.74 -26.90
CA PRO A 130 -3.39 -20.83 -28.19
C PRO A 130 -3.73 -19.60 -29.05
N TYR A 131 -2.72 -18.81 -29.40
CA TYR A 131 -2.84 -17.77 -30.42
C TYR A 131 -2.50 -18.37 -31.79
N ARG A 132 -3.41 -18.23 -32.77
CA ARG A 132 -3.13 -18.63 -34.15
C ARG A 132 -2.62 -17.43 -34.94
N SER A 133 -1.56 -17.65 -35.70
CA SER A 133 -1.24 -16.80 -36.83
C SER A 133 -2.40 -16.86 -37.82
N SER A 134 -2.84 -15.73 -38.35
CA SER A 134 -3.83 -15.66 -39.44
C SER A 134 -3.42 -16.41 -40.72
N ALA A 135 -2.22 -17.01 -40.77
CA ALA A 135 -1.76 -17.87 -41.85
C ALA A 135 -2.39 -19.29 -41.87
N GLU A 136 -3.08 -19.74 -40.82
CA GLU A 136 -3.65 -21.11 -40.74
C GLU A 136 -5.19 -21.16 -40.71
N ALA A 137 -5.88 -20.03 -40.93
CA ALA A 137 -7.34 -19.97 -41.02
C ALA A 137 -7.87 -20.02 -42.47
N GLY A 138 -7.00 -20.33 -43.43
CA GLY A 138 -7.35 -20.45 -44.85
C GLY A 138 -6.55 -21.57 -45.51
N ALA A 139 -6.99 -22.81 -45.29
CA ALA A 139 -6.69 -23.96 -46.14
C ALA A 139 -7.98 -24.79 -46.27
#